data_AF-A0A484I6L3-F1
#
_entry.id   AF-A0A484I6L3-F1
#
_cell.length_a   1.000
_cell.length_b   1.000
_cell.length_c   1.000
_cell.angle_alpha   90.00
_cell.angle_beta   90.00
_cell.angle_gamma   90.00
#
_symmetry.space_group_name_H-M   'P 1'
#
loop_
_entity.id
_entity.type
_entity.pdbx_description
1 polymer ?
#
loop_
_entity_poly.entity_id
_entity_poly.type
_entity_poly.pdbx_seq_one_letter_code
_entity_poly.pdbx_strand_id
1 'polypeptide(L)'
;MTITLSSVSLTRQNESIEILRAKYFEGCIHLLRQLKRGTYYIPWDGISPTWKNERKSDTEKKLKIVVECNIEYGRYIYPRKPYVTKTIKIGGREASWIRTWLPQQLEELDRKLTKLTSSEQDAE
;
A
#
# COMPACT_ATOMS: atom_id res chain seq x y z
N MET A 1 14.70 41.67 21.98
CA MET A 1 13.61 40.97 21.26
C MET A 1 14.26 39.99 20.29
N THR A 2 14.19 38.70 20.57
CA THR A 2 14.75 37.62 19.75
C THR A 2 13.66 37.07 18.84
N ILE A 3 13.69 37.45 17.56
CA ILE A 3 12.86 36.82 16.54
C ILE A 3 13.65 35.60 16.06
N THR A 4 13.27 34.41 16.54
CA THR A 4 13.83 33.14 16.06
C THR A 4 13.23 32.80 14.70
N LEU A 5 14.00 33.05 13.64
CA LEU A 5 13.72 32.73 12.23
C LEU A 5 13.90 31.22 11.94
N SER A 6 13.02 30.37 12.46
CA SER A 6 13.07 28.92 12.26
C SER A 6 11.84 28.33 11.56
N SER A 7 11.24 29.05 10.60
CA SER A 7 10.02 28.62 9.92
C SER A 7 10.22 28.15 8.46
N VAL A 8 11.23 28.63 7.74
CA VAL A 8 11.38 28.35 6.29
C VAL A 8 12.01 26.97 6.02
N SER A 9 12.85 26.46 6.92
CA SER A 9 13.47 25.14 6.76
C SER A 9 12.50 24.00 7.05
N LEU A 10 11.58 24.16 8.00
CA LEU A 10 10.59 23.15 8.37
C LEU A 10 9.51 22.99 7.27
N THR A 11 9.07 24.09 6.66
CA THR A 11 8.07 24.04 5.57
C THR A 11 8.62 23.34 4.33
N ARG A 12 9.86 23.65 3.91
CA ARG A 12 10.52 22.95 2.79
C ARG A 12 10.78 21.47 3.06
N GLN A 13 11.13 21.12 4.29
CA GLN A 13 11.30 19.70 4.68
C GLN A 13 9.97 18.95 4.61
N ASN A 14 8.87 19.53 5.09
CA ASN A 14 7.55 18.91 5.01
C ASN A 14 7.05 18.74 3.57
N GLU A 15 7.23 19.73 2.69
CA GLU A 15 6.89 19.62 1.26
C GLU A 15 7.66 18.49 0.58
N SER A 16 8.97 18.36 0.85
CA SER A 16 9.79 17.29 0.29
C SER A 16 9.35 15.88 0.75
N ILE A 17 8.90 15.75 2.00
CA ILE A 17 8.38 14.50 2.57
C ILE A 17 7.03 14.14 1.93
N GLU A 18 6.15 15.12 1.70
CA GLU A 18 4.86 14.89 1.06
C GLU A 18 4.99 14.48 -0.41
N ILE A 19 5.90 15.10 -1.16
CA ILE A 19 6.21 14.72 -2.55
C ILE A 19 6.73 13.28 -2.60
N LEU A 20 7.67 12.94 -1.70
CA LEU A 20 8.27 11.61 -1.61
C LEU A 20 7.22 10.55 -1.23
N ARG A 21 6.32 10.87 -0.29
CA ARG A 21 5.19 10.02 0.09
C ARG A 21 4.23 9.79 -1.09
N ALA A 22 3.90 10.82 -1.84
CA ALA A 22 3.02 10.72 -3.01
C ALA A 22 3.62 9.79 -4.07
N LYS A 23 4.92 9.90 -4.33
CA LYS A 23 5.64 9.02 -5.26
C LYS A 23 5.58 7.55 -4.84
N TYR A 24 5.90 7.23 -3.59
CA TYR A 24 5.82 5.84 -3.10
C TYR A 24 4.38 5.32 -3.05
N PHE A 25 3.41 6.19 -2.73
CA PHE A 25 2.00 5.85 -2.75
C PHE A 25 1.53 5.46 -4.16
N GLU A 26 1.86 6.25 -5.18
CA GLU A 26 1.53 5.92 -6.58
C GLU A 26 2.23 4.63 -7.03
N GLY A 27 3.51 4.44 -6.70
CA GLY A 27 4.26 3.21 -6.99
C GLY A 27 3.59 1.98 -6.39
N CYS A 28 3.25 2.03 -5.10
CA CYS A 28 2.54 0.96 -4.42
C CYS A 28 1.19 0.66 -5.07
N ILE A 29 0.37 1.68 -5.38
CA ILE A 29 -0.93 1.48 -6.03
C ILE A 29 -0.76 0.84 -7.40
N HIS A 30 0.24 1.26 -8.17
CA HIS A 30 0.53 0.69 -9.48
C HIS A 30 0.89 -0.80 -9.36
N LEU A 31 1.82 -1.15 -8.47
CA LEU A 31 2.26 -2.53 -8.25
C LEU A 31 1.12 -3.42 -7.73
N LEU A 32 0.33 -2.93 -6.77
CA LEU A 32 -0.84 -3.66 -6.25
C LEU A 32 -1.85 -3.97 -7.37
N ARG A 33 -2.04 -3.05 -8.32
CA ARG A 33 -2.92 -3.28 -9.48
C ARG A 33 -2.38 -4.32 -10.45
N GLN A 34 -1.08 -4.58 -10.48
CA GLN A 34 -0.48 -5.61 -11.34
C GLN A 34 -0.61 -7.02 -10.78
N LEU A 35 -0.71 -7.19 -9.45
CA LEU A 35 -0.76 -8.50 -8.80
C LEU A 35 -1.86 -9.41 -9.37
N LYS A 36 -1.56 -10.69 -9.62
CA LYS A 36 -2.59 -11.66 -10.04
C LYS A 36 -3.59 -11.93 -8.88
N ARG A 37 -4.72 -12.59 -9.19
CA ARG A 37 -5.69 -12.98 -8.16
C ARG A 37 -5.03 -13.98 -7.22
N GLY A 38 -5.07 -13.72 -5.91
CA GLY A 38 -4.38 -14.58 -4.96
C GLY A 38 -4.30 -14.01 -3.55
N THR A 39 -3.62 -14.76 -2.69
CA THR A 39 -3.22 -14.30 -1.34
C THR A 39 -1.72 -14.31 -1.25
N TYR A 40 -1.15 -13.16 -0.96
CA TYR A 40 0.28 -12.94 -0.83
C TYR A 40 0.63 -12.66 0.63
N TYR A 41 1.72 -13.24 1.10
CA TYR A 41 2.24 -13.00 2.43
C TYR A 41 3.61 -12.36 2.29
N ILE A 42 3.71 -11.08 2.66
CA ILE A 42 4.95 -10.33 2.59
C ILE A 42 5.59 -10.32 3.98
N PRO A 43 6.83 -10.82 4.16
CA PRO A 43 7.55 -10.64 5.41
C PRO A 43 7.81 -9.14 5.64
N TRP A 44 7.38 -8.65 6.79
CA TRP A 44 7.37 -7.25 7.19
C TRP A 44 8.34 -7.05 8.35
N ASP A 45 9.46 -6.40 8.07
CA ASP A 45 10.56 -6.31 9.03
C ASP A 45 10.61 -4.91 9.69
N GLY A 46 9.98 -3.90 9.06
CA GLY A 46 9.95 -2.53 9.57
C GLY A 46 8.72 -2.15 10.41
N ILE A 47 8.40 -0.87 10.41
CA ILE A 47 7.40 -0.26 11.30
C ILE A 47 6.01 -0.76 10.90
N SER A 48 5.34 -1.53 11.76
CA SER A 48 4.00 -2.04 11.47
C SER A 48 3.01 -0.88 11.24
N PRO A 49 2.20 -0.92 10.18
CA PRO A 49 1.18 0.08 9.90
C PRO A 49 0.02 0.05 10.92
N THR A 50 -0.07 -0.97 11.76
CA THR A 50 -1.06 -1.07 12.84
C THR A 50 -0.49 -0.76 14.22
N TRP A 51 -0.86 0.39 14.80
CA TRP A 51 -0.44 0.76 16.16
C TRP A 51 -1.23 0.05 17.29
N LYS A 52 -2.26 -0.76 17.01
CA LYS A 52 -3.18 -1.22 18.10
C LYS A 52 -3.52 -2.71 18.22
N ASN A 53 -3.23 -3.59 17.26
CA ASN A 53 -3.80 -4.96 17.32
C ASN A 53 -2.82 -6.15 17.24
N GLU A 54 -1.51 -5.96 17.30
CA GLU A 54 -0.55 -7.08 17.31
C GLU A 54 -0.17 -7.51 18.74
N ARG A 55 -1.16 -7.77 19.61
CA ARG A 55 -0.92 -8.52 20.87
C ARG A 55 -1.15 -10.02 20.73
N LYS A 56 -1.37 -10.54 19.53
CA LYS A 56 -1.64 -11.98 19.30
C LYS A 56 -0.98 -12.49 18.02
N SER A 57 0.35 -12.55 18.01
CA SER A 57 1.17 -13.63 17.42
C SER A 57 2.56 -13.09 17.10
N ASP A 58 3.50 -13.32 18.00
CA ASP A 58 4.93 -12.99 17.87
C ASP A 58 5.66 -13.90 16.87
N THR A 59 4.93 -14.73 16.11
CA THR A 59 5.55 -15.81 15.33
C THR A 59 5.75 -15.51 13.86
N GLU A 60 5.20 -14.44 13.29
CA GLU A 60 5.53 -14.01 11.91
C GLU A 60 4.95 -12.62 11.62
N LYS A 61 5.78 -11.59 11.59
CA LYS A 61 5.41 -10.25 11.11
C LYS A 61 5.22 -10.33 9.59
N LYS A 62 4.10 -10.89 9.12
CA LYS A 62 3.77 -11.01 7.70
C LYS A 62 2.58 -10.11 7.37
N LEU A 63 2.77 -9.21 6.42
CA LEU A 63 1.70 -8.43 5.83
C LEU A 63 0.95 -9.27 4.81
N LYS A 64 -0.32 -9.58 5.11
CA LYS A 64 -1.20 -10.32 4.21
C LYS A 64 -1.83 -9.37 3.18
N ILE A 65 -1.65 -9.65 1.89
CA ILE A 65 -2.33 -8.97 0.79
C ILE A 65 -3.26 -9.98 0.11
N VAL A 66 -4.54 -9.65 0.03
CA VAL A 66 -5.56 -10.47 -0.64
C VAL A 66 -6.06 -9.71 -1.85
N VAL A 67 -5.98 -10.35 -3.02
CA VAL A 67 -6.44 -9.81 -4.30
C VAL A 67 -7.61 -10.67 -4.77
N GLU A 68 -8.81 -10.11 -4.68
CA GLU A 68 -10.07 -10.72 -5.10
C GLU A 68 -10.52 -10.08 -6.42
N CYS A 69 -10.72 -10.91 -7.45
CA CYS A 69 -11.33 -10.48 -8.72
C CYS A 69 -12.76 -11.01 -8.77
N ASN A 70 -13.73 -10.11 -8.87
CA ASN A 70 -15.16 -10.42 -8.93
C ASN A 70 -15.70 -10.02 -10.31
N ILE A 71 -16.71 -10.75 -10.79
CA ILE A 71 -17.47 -10.37 -11.98
C ILE A 71 -18.76 -9.75 -11.49
N GLU A 72 -18.92 -8.46 -11.72
CA GLU A 72 -20.12 -7.71 -11.39
C GLU A 72 -20.94 -7.48 -12.65
N TYR A 73 -22.26 -7.62 -12.52
CA TYR A 73 -23.21 -7.30 -13.58
C TYR A 73 -23.81 -5.93 -13.29
N GLY A 74 -23.84 -5.07 -14.31
CA GLY A 74 -24.25 -3.67 -14.24
C GLY A 74 -25.39 -3.32 -13.29
N ARG A 75 -25.03 -2.67 -12.16
CA ARG A 75 -25.88 -1.68 -11.48
C ARG A 75 -25.38 -0.23 -11.64
N TYR A 76 -24.06 0.01 -11.83
CA TYR A 76 -23.47 1.36 -11.72
C TYR A 76 -22.77 1.91 -12.97
N ILE A 77 -22.08 1.10 -13.77
CA ILE A 77 -21.27 1.60 -14.91
C ILE A 77 -21.88 1.20 -16.27
N TYR A 78 -22.25 -0.06 -16.45
CA TYR A 78 -22.87 -0.55 -17.68
C TYR A 78 -24.04 -1.48 -17.37
N PRO A 79 -25.29 -0.97 -17.33
CA PRO A 79 -26.46 -1.82 -17.18
C PRO A 79 -26.40 -2.97 -18.18
N ARG A 80 -26.51 -4.21 -17.68
CA ARG A 80 -26.55 -5.46 -18.49
C ARG A 80 -25.24 -5.93 -19.12
N LYS A 81 -24.08 -5.31 -18.86
CA LYS A 81 -22.78 -5.88 -19.24
C LYS A 81 -22.00 -6.37 -18.02
N PRO A 82 -21.45 -7.60 -18.03
CA PRO A 82 -20.51 -8.01 -16.99
C PRO A 82 -19.24 -7.15 -17.09
N TYR A 83 -18.74 -6.72 -15.93
CA TYR A 83 -17.43 -6.09 -15.80
C TYR A 83 -16.66 -6.74 -14.65
N VAL A 84 -15.34 -6.75 -14.75
CA VAL A 84 -14.47 -7.34 -13.72
C VAL A 84 -14.07 -6.24 -12.74
N THR A 85 -14.37 -6.44 -11.46
CA THR A 85 -13.86 -5.61 -10.37
C THR A 85 -12.71 -6.31 -9.67
N LYS A 86 -11.70 -5.53 -9.31
CA LYS A 86 -10.54 -6.01 -8.56
C LYS A 86 -10.52 -5.31 -7.22
N THR A 87 -10.70 -6.09 -6.16
CA THR A 87 -10.65 -5.60 -4.77
C THR A 87 -9.37 -6.10 -4.13
N ILE A 88 -8.65 -5.19 -3.49
CA ILE A 88 -7.35 -5.46 -2.88
C ILE A 88 -7.46 -5.12 -1.41
N LYS A 89 -7.15 -6.09 -0.55
CA LYS A 89 -7.16 -5.94 0.91
C LYS A 89 -5.75 -6.17 1.46
N ILE A 90 -5.29 -5.29 2.34
CA ILE A 90 -3.98 -5.32 2.99
C ILE A 90 -4.22 -5.39 4.50
N GLY A 91 -3.70 -6.43 5.16
CA GLY A 91 -3.90 -6.64 6.59
C GLY A 91 -5.39 -6.75 7.00
N GLY A 92 -6.24 -7.22 6.09
CA GLY A 92 -7.70 -7.30 6.30
C GLY A 92 -8.47 -5.98 6.09
N ARG A 93 -7.80 -4.89 5.68
CA ARG A 93 -8.42 -3.59 5.35
C ARG A 93 -8.31 -3.33 3.84
N GLU A 94 -9.13 -2.43 3.29
CA GLU A 94 -8.98 -2.04 1.88
C GLU A 94 -7.61 -1.42 1.58
N ALA A 95 -7.13 -1.56 0.34
CA ALA A 95 -5.87 -0.96 -0.11
C ALA A 95 -5.84 0.57 0.02
N SER A 96 -7.01 1.24 0.09
CA SER A 96 -7.12 2.66 0.41
C SER A 96 -6.50 3.02 1.77
N TRP A 97 -6.37 2.06 2.68
CA TRP A 97 -5.77 2.24 4.01
C TRP A 97 -4.30 2.68 3.95
N ILE A 98 -3.56 2.34 2.90
CA ILE A 98 -2.15 2.77 2.74
C ILE A 98 -2.02 4.30 2.65
N ARG A 99 -3.11 5.03 2.34
CA ARG A 99 -3.14 6.49 2.41
C ARG A 99 -2.81 7.01 3.81
N THR A 100 -3.02 6.23 4.86
CA THR A 100 -2.72 6.65 6.25
C THR A 100 -1.29 6.35 6.68
N TRP A 101 -0.49 5.71 5.83
CA TRP A 101 0.84 5.23 6.19
C TRP A 101 1.90 6.31 6.07
N LEU A 102 2.97 6.12 6.85
CA LEU A 102 4.17 6.95 6.83
C LEU A 102 5.00 6.66 5.57
N PRO A 103 5.84 7.62 5.11
CA PRO A 103 6.69 7.43 3.93
C PRO A 103 7.60 6.20 4.02
N GLN A 104 8.20 5.91 5.19
CA GLN A 104 9.07 4.74 5.36
C GLN A 104 8.31 3.41 5.16
N GLN A 105 7.04 3.37 5.56
CA GLN A 105 6.19 2.19 5.42
C GLN A 105 5.80 1.98 3.95
N LEU A 106 5.53 3.06 3.21
CA LEU A 106 5.25 3.00 1.78
C LEU A 106 6.50 2.59 0.98
N GLU A 107 7.68 3.09 1.36
CA GLU A 107 8.93 2.70 0.72
C GLU A 107 9.25 1.21 0.92
N GLU A 108 9.06 0.67 2.14
CA GLU A 108 9.25 -0.76 2.39
C GLU A 108 8.24 -1.60 1.58
N LEU A 109 6.97 -1.17 1.54
CA LEU A 109 5.94 -1.83 0.74
C LEU A 109 6.31 -1.85 -0.74
N ASP A 110 6.74 -0.73 -1.30
CA ASP A 110 7.14 -0.59 -2.70
C ASP A 110 8.30 -1.54 -3.06
N ARG A 111 9.34 -1.59 -2.22
CA ARG A 111 10.47 -2.51 -2.39
C ARG A 111 10.05 -3.97 -2.33
N LYS A 112 9.17 -4.34 -1.40
CA LYS A 112 8.73 -5.74 -1.23
C LYS A 112 7.76 -6.15 -2.34
N LEU A 113 6.88 -5.26 -2.78
CA LEU A 113 5.99 -5.47 -3.91
C LEU A 113 6.77 -5.62 -5.21
N THR A 114 7.77 -4.77 -5.45
CA THR A 114 8.62 -4.86 -6.66
C THR A 114 9.28 -6.23 -6.76
N LYS A 115 9.82 -6.75 -5.65
CA LYS A 115 10.41 -8.10 -5.57
C LYS A 115 9.39 -9.19 -5.85
N LEU A 116 8.16 -9.01 -5.37
CA LEU A 116 7.09 -9.98 -5.55
C LEU A 116 6.62 -10.00 -7.02
N THR A 117 6.43 -8.83 -7.63
CA THR A 117 6.06 -8.71 -9.04
C THR A 117 7.14 -9.23 -9.98
N SER A 118 8.43 -9.00 -9.67
CA SER A 118 9.52 -9.58 -10.48
C SER A 118 9.54 -11.11 -10.38
N SER A 119 9.32 -11.67 -9.19
CA SER A 119 9.27 -13.13 -9.01
C SER A 119 8.09 -13.81 -9.69
N GLU A 120 6.96 -13.11 -9.89
CA GLU A 120 5.83 -13.64 -10.66
C GLU A 120 6.06 -13.65 -12.17
N GLN A 121 6.96 -12.79 -12.68
CA GLN A 121 7.28 -12.72 -14.12
C GLN A 121 8.24 -13.83 -14.56
N ASP A 122 9.10 -14.32 -13.66
CA ASP A 122 10.06 -15.39 -13.94
C ASP A 122 9.47 -16.81 -13.83
N ALA A 123 8.24 -16.94 -13.33
CA ALA A 123 7.57 -18.22 -13.09
C ALA A 123 6.60 -18.64 -14.20
N GLU A 124 6.59 -17.91 -15.33
CA GLU A 124 5.77 -18.13 -16.54
C GLU A 124 6.67 -18.59 -17.70
#